data_AF-A0A921F0A5-F1
#
_entry.id   AF-A0A921F0A5-F1
#
_cell.length_a   1.000
_cell.length_b   1.000
_cell.length_c   1.000
_cell.angle_alpha   90.00
_cell.angle_beta   90.00
_cell.angle_gamma   90.00
#
_symmetry.space_group_name_H-M   'P 1'
#
loop_
_entity.id
_entity.type
_entity.pdbx_description
1 polymer ?
#
loop_
_entity_poly.entity_id
_entity_poly.type
_entity_poly.pdbx_seq_one_letter_code
_entity_poly.pdbx_strand_id
1 'polypeptide(L)'
;MKKTSNLSTSIIIFLILDVLLGILFFLMGQTITWSTIIAAGLAIIYWACPQIGRLVGLNRPQPTSPTVTANQPYADYYQLNCQLDKDTCPDCGARDGRIYRTDEALPGRNYPPFHPGCRCTVTPCTGELPAAPDRQYRDPQTNALKTGPYLTYAAWRQAMLKQYGPTVFSPKNSQK
;
A
#
# COMPACT_ATOMS: atom_id res chain seq x y z
N MET A 1 -26.99 -42.40 7.60
CA MET A 1 -26.24 -41.78 6.48
C MET A 1 -24.78 -41.59 6.92
N LYS A 2 -23.85 -42.47 6.50
CA LYS A 2 -22.42 -42.32 6.82
C LYS A 2 -21.81 -41.34 5.82
N LYS A 3 -21.40 -40.17 6.29
CA LYS A 3 -20.68 -39.15 5.51
C LYS A 3 -19.25 -39.67 5.28
N THR A 4 -18.97 -40.24 4.12
CA THR A 4 -17.61 -40.64 3.75
C THR A 4 -16.80 -39.37 3.50
N SER A 5 -15.78 -39.12 4.32
CA SER A 5 -14.83 -38.04 4.12
C SER A 5 -14.08 -38.26 2.81
N ASN A 6 -14.31 -37.40 1.81
CA ASN A 6 -13.58 -37.41 0.55
C ASN A 6 -12.19 -36.78 0.77
N LEU A 7 -11.33 -37.45 1.53
CA LEU A 7 -9.92 -37.07 1.60
C LEU A 7 -9.28 -37.53 0.29
N SER A 8 -8.76 -36.57 -0.49
CA SER A 8 -8.18 -36.83 -1.81
C SER A 8 -7.17 -37.97 -1.74
N THR A 9 -7.25 -38.92 -2.66
CA THR A 9 -6.36 -40.09 -2.73
C THR A 9 -4.89 -39.67 -2.74
N SER A 10 -4.56 -38.53 -3.35
CA SER A 10 -3.20 -37.96 -3.35
C SER A 10 -2.74 -37.56 -1.95
N ILE A 11 -3.64 -37.03 -1.10
CA ILE A 11 -3.33 -36.66 0.29
C ILE A 11 -3.09 -37.92 1.11
N ILE A 12 -3.93 -38.95 0.94
CA ILE A 12 -3.77 -40.24 1.64
C ILE A 12 -2.43 -40.89 1.27
N ILE A 13 -2.09 -40.91 -0.02
CA ILE A 13 -0.80 -41.44 -0.50
C ILE A 13 0.37 -40.66 0.10
N PHE A 14 0.30 -39.34 0.15
CA PHE A 14 1.35 -38.49 0.72
C PHE A 14 1.56 -38.77 2.21
N LEU A 15 0.48 -38.89 2.98
CA LEU A 15 0.55 -39.20 4.42
C LEU A 15 1.12 -40.60 4.68
N ILE A 16 0.74 -41.60 3.88
CA ILE A 16 1.30 -42.95 4.00
C ILE A 16 2.79 -42.97 3.66
N LEU A 17 3.19 -42.27 2.58
CA LEU A 17 4.58 -42.19 2.17
C LEU A 17 5.46 -41.51 3.23
N ASP A 18 4.97 -40.43 3.85
CA ASP A 18 5.67 -39.71 4.91
C ASP A 18 5.90 -40.58 6.15
N VAL A 19 4.88 -41.36 6.57
CA VAL A 19 5.00 -42.33 7.67
C VAL A 19 5.98 -43.45 7.36
N LEU A 20 5.93 -44.01 6.15
CA LEU A 20 6.84 -45.09 5.73
C LEU A 20 8.30 -44.61 5.66
N LEU A 21 8.53 -43.41 5.14
CA LEU A 21 9.86 -42.78 5.13
C LEU A 21 10.34 -42.53 6.56
N GLY A 22 9.49 -42.05 7.46
CA GLY A 22 9.83 -41.84 8.87
C GLY A 22 10.27 -43.14 9.57
N ILE A 23 9.55 -44.24 9.36
CA ILE A 23 9.90 -45.56 9.92
C ILE A 23 11.23 -46.06 9.34
N LEU A 24 11.45 -45.91 8.03
CA LEU A 24 12.70 -46.30 7.39
C LEU A 24 13.90 -45.52 7.95
N PHE A 25 13.78 -44.20 8.14
CA PHE A 25 14.85 -43.37 8.72
C PHE A 25 15.14 -43.72 10.19
N PHE A 26 14.10 -44.05 10.95
CA PHE A 26 14.25 -44.53 12.32
C PHE A 26 15.04 -45.84 12.39
N LEU A 27 14.74 -46.79 11.49
CA LEU A 27 15.48 -48.06 11.39
C LEU A 27 16.94 -47.87 10.94
N MET A 28 17.22 -46.84 10.14
CA MET A 28 18.57 -46.50 9.70
C MET A 28 19.39 -45.73 10.75
N GLY A 29 18.84 -45.44 11.93
CA GLY A 29 19.53 -44.72 13.01
C GLY A 29 19.89 -43.28 12.68
N GLN A 30 19.28 -42.71 11.63
CA GLN A 30 19.50 -41.34 11.20
C GLN A 30 18.54 -40.40 11.96
N THR A 31 19.07 -39.49 12.77
CA THR A 31 18.27 -38.56 13.60
C THR A 31 17.71 -37.38 12.80
N ILE A 32 18.27 -37.11 11.62
CA ILE A 32 17.88 -36.01 10.75
C ILE A 32 17.11 -36.60 9.58
N THR A 33 15.79 -36.45 9.60
CA THR A 33 14.94 -36.87 8.48
C THR A 33 15.22 -35.98 7.27
N TRP A 34 15.19 -36.53 6.05
CA TRP A 34 15.35 -35.71 4.83
C TRP A 34 14.34 -34.57 4.75
N SER A 35 13.18 -34.71 5.39
CA SER A 35 12.21 -33.62 5.54
C SER A 35 12.78 -32.40 6.28
N THR A 36 13.59 -32.59 7.32
CA THR A 36 14.25 -31.46 8.02
C THR A 36 15.31 -30.78 7.17
N ILE A 37 16.06 -31.55 6.37
CA ILE A 37 17.06 -31.01 5.42
C ILE A 37 16.36 -30.22 4.31
N ILE A 38 15.27 -30.75 3.75
CA ILE A 38 14.48 -30.08 2.73
C ILE A 38 13.85 -28.79 3.30
N ALA A 39 13.29 -28.84 4.50
CA ALA A 39 12.72 -27.67 5.15
C ALA A 39 13.77 -26.57 5.42
N ALA A 40 14.95 -26.94 5.94
CA ALA A 40 16.05 -26.02 6.15
C ALA A 40 16.58 -25.44 4.82
N GLY A 41 16.70 -26.27 3.78
CA GLY A 41 17.11 -25.83 2.44
C GLY A 41 16.12 -24.84 1.83
N LEU A 42 14.82 -25.12 1.90
CA LEU A 42 13.77 -24.19 1.44
C LEU A 42 13.78 -22.88 2.22
N ALA A 43 14.01 -22.93 3.54
CA ALA A 43 14.14 -21.74 4.37
C ALA A 43 15.37 -20.89 3.99
N ILE A 44 16.52 -21.52 3.73
CA ILE A 44 17.74 -20.84 3.27
C ILE A 44 17.52 -20.22 1.89
N ILE A 45 16.89 -20.93 0.95
CA ILE A 45 16.58 -20.40 -0.38
C ILE A 45 15.61 -19.21 -0.29
N TYR A 46 14.59 -19.29 0.57
CA TYR A 46 13.65 -18.19 0.80
C TYR A 46 14.33 -16.96 1.40
N TRP A 47 15.31 -17.16 2.29
CA TRP A 47 16.10 -16.07 2.89
C TRP A 47 17.15 -15.50 1.93
N ALA A 48 17.89 -16.36 1.22
CA ALA A 48 18.98 -15.99 0.31
C ALA A 48 18.47 -15.42 -1.02
N CYS A 49 17.26 -15.80 -1.45
CA CYS A 49 16.63 -15.33 -2.68
C CYS A 49 15.32 -14.58 -2.38
N PRO A 50 15.39 -13.39 -1.76
CA PRO A 50 14.21 -12.56 -1.48
C PRO A 50 13.51 -12.07 -2.76
N GLN A 51 14.14 -12.28 -3.92
CA GLN A 51 13.56 -12.07 -5.24
C GLN A 51 12.36 -13.01 -5.49
N ILE A 52 12.38 -14.24 -4.98
CA ILE A 52 11.27 -15.19 -5.14
C ILE A 52 10.04 -14.69 -4.36
N GLY A 53 10.24 -14.17 -3.14
CA GLY A 53 9.17 -13.51 -2.38
C GLY A 53 8.55 -12.34 -3.16
N ARG A 54 9.38 -11.50 -3.79
CA ARG A 54 8.92 -10.41 -4.65
C ARG A 54 8.09 -10.88 -5.85
N LEU A 55 8.45 -12.01 -6.48
CA LEU A 55 7.70 -12.59 -7.60
C LEU A 55 6.29 -13.03 -7.20
N VAL A 56 6.09 -13.47 -5.96
CA VAL A 56 4.78 -13.90 -5.42
C VAL A 56 4.11 -12.85 -4.53
N GLY A 57 4.64 -11.62 -4.48
CA GLY A 57 4.07 -10.50 -3.73
C GLY A 57 4.22 -10.58 -2.20
N LEU A 58 5.02 -11.52 -1.68
CA LEU A 58 5.40 -11.63 -0.28
C LEU A 58 6.67 -10.81 -0.02
N ASN A 59 6.83 -10.20 1.17
CA ASN A 59 7.98 -9.32 1.47
C ASN A 59 8.13 -8.10 0.52
N ARG A 60 7.02 -7.44 0.14
CA ARG A 60 7.10 -6.12 -0.52
C ARG A 60 7.73 -5.12 0.46
N PRO A 61 8.89 -4.50 0.15
CA PRO A 61 9.40 -3.39 0.95
C PRO A 61 8.31 -2.32 1.02
N GLN A 62 7.98 -1.84 2.21
CA GLN A 62 7.17 -0.63 2.31
C GLN A 62 7.93 0.47 1.55
N PRO A 63 7.26 1.23 0.66
CA PRO A 63 7.91 2.35 -0.01
C PRO A 63 8.27 3.36 1.08
N THR A 64 9.51 3.29 1.55
CA THR A 64 10.12 4.37 2.32
C THR A 64 10.15 5.55 1.38
N SER A 65 9.47 6.64 1.73
CA SER A 65 9.54 7.91 1.01
C SER A 65 11.03 8.18 0.71
N PRO A 66 11.47 8.13 -0.56
CA PRO A 66 12.85 8.41 -0.84
C PRO A 66 13.11 9.85 -0.45
N THR A 67 14.19 10.09 0.30
CA THR A 67 14.80 11.42 0.35
C THR A 67 15.28 11.68 -1.07
N VAL A 68 14.50 12.44 -1.85
CA VAL A 68 14.82 12.77 -3.24
C VAL A 68 16.07 13.66 -3.21
N THR A 69 17.23 13.05 -3.41
CA THR A 69 18.49 13.77 -3.60
C THR A 69 18.46 14.42 -4.99
N ALA A 70 18.87 15.69 -5.08
CA ALA A 70 18.69 16.59 -6.23
C ALA A 70 19.29 16.16 -7.59
N ASN A 71 19.78 14.91 -7.75
CA ASN A 71 20.52 14.44 -8.93
C ASN A 71 20.01 13.11 -9.51
N GLN A 72 18.73 12.73 -9.30
CA GLN A 72 18.11 11.59 -9.99
C GLN A 72 17.21 12.09 -11.14
N PRO A 73 17.10 11.38 -12.28
CA PRO A 73 16.21 11.76 -13.36
C PRO A 73 14.77 11.78 -12.85
N TYR A 74 14.27 12.98 -12.66
CA TYR A 74 12.96 13.41 -12.16
C TYR A 74 11.71 12.80 -12.86
N ALA A 75 11.90 11.88 -13.82
CA ALA A 75 10.83 11.24 -14.59
C ALA A 75 10.21 10.01 -13.89
N ASP A 76 10.92 9.39 -12.94
CA ASP A 76 10.54 8.09 -12.37
C ASP A 76 9.62 8.21 -11.15
N TYR A 77 9.22 9.41 -10.74
CA TYR A 77 8.40 9.64 -9.56
C TYR A 77 7.20 10.54 -9.84
N TYR A 78 6.12 10.33 -9.09
CA TYR A 78 4.96 11.19 -9.06
C TYR A 78 4.53 11.50 -7.62
N GLN A 79 3.97 12.70 -7.41
CA GLN A 79 3.35 13.13 -6.17
C GLN A 79 1.83 13.00 -6.27
N LEU A 80 1.19 12.50 -5.21
CA LEU A 80 -0.26 12.52 -5.07
C LEU A 80 -0.74 13.92 -4.65
N ASN A 81 -1.70 14.45 -5.39
CA ASN A 81 -2.33 15.73 -5.13
C ASN A 81 -3.84 15.53 -5.00
N CYS A 82 -4.34 15.48 -3.77
CA CYS A 82 -5.76 15.38 -3.49
C CYS A 82 -6.43 16.76 -3.38
N GLN A 83 -7.66 16.89 -3.85
CA GLN A 83 -8.33 18.19 -3.84
C GLN A 83 -8.45 18.76 -2.42
N LEU A 84 -8.10 20.04 -2.26
CA LEU A 84 -8.25 20.76 -1.00
C LEU A 84 -9.69 21.27 -0.88
N ASP A 85 -10.58 20.42 -0.36
CA ASP A 85 -11.97 20.79 -0.09
C ASP A 85 -12.55 20.03 1.11
N LYS A 86 -13.77 20.41 1.49
CA LYS A 86 -14.48 19.82 2.64
C LYS A 86 -14.98 18.38 2.38
N ASP A 87 -15.15 18.00 1.12
CA ASP A 87 -15.74 16.72 0.71
C ASP A 87 -14.65 15.65 0.48
N THR A 88 -13.38 16.05 0.49
CA THR A 88 -12.24 15.14 0.45
C THR A 88 -12.27 14.22 1.66
N CYS A 89 -12.33 12.92 1.37
CA CYS A 89 -12.42 11.89 2.38
C CYS A 89 -11.13 11.80 3.22
N PRO A 90 -11.21 11.25 4.44
CA PRO A 90 -10.04 11.09 5.31
C PRO A 90 -8.88 10.33 4.65
N ASP A 91 -9.19 9.29 3.87
CA ASP A 91 -8.18 8.44 3.23
C ASP A 91 -7.40 9.20 2.14
N CYS A 92 -8.10 9.96 1.29
CA CYS A 92 -7.47 10.81 0.29
C CYS A 92 -6.65 11.92 0.96
N GLY A 93 -7.22 12.57 1.98
CA GLY A 93 -6.52 13.59 2.74
C GLY A 93 -5.22 13.11 3.38
N ALA A 94 -5.18 11.86 3.85
CA ALA A 94 -3.99 11.23 4.44
C ALA A 94 -2.92 10.81 3.40
N ARG A 95 -3.29 10.76 2.11
CA ARG A 95 -2.40 10.40 1.00
C ARG A 95 -1.84 11.62 0.27
N ASP A 96 -2.39 12.81 0.51
CA ASP A 96 -1.96 14.04 -0.12
C ASP A 96 -0.48 14.35 0.16
N GLY A 97 0.27 14.71 -0.89
CA GLY A 97 1.69 15.02 -0.84
C GLY A 97 2.63 13.82 -0.83
N ARG A 98 2.11 12.57 -0.78
CA ARG A 98 2.96 11.36 -0.85
C ARG A 98 3.57 11.19 -2.24
N ILE A 99 4.81 10.71 -2.28
CA ILE A 99 5.58 10.50 -3.50
C ILE A 99 5.75 8.99 -3.72
N TYR A 100 5.55 8.54 -4.95
CA TYR A 100 5.68 7.15 -5.35
C TYR A 100 6.48 7.04 -6.64
N ARG A 101 7.07 5.86 -6.88
CA ARG A 101 7.72 5.55 -8.16
C ARG A 101 6.66 5.26 -9.23
N THR A 102 6.89 5.77 -10.43
CA THR A 102 6.01 5.63 -11.59
C THR A 102 5.93 4.18 -12.06
N ASP A 103 7.02 3.41 -11.99
CA ASP A 103 7.06 1.97 -12.37
C ASP A 103 6.31 1.07 -11.37
N GLU A 104 6.06 1.56 -10.15
CA GLU A 104 5.31 0.87 -9.10
C GLU A 104 3.83 1.30 -9.04
N ALA A 105 3.36 2.10 -10.01
CA ALA A 105 2.00 2.62 -10.04
C ALA A 105 0.95 1.50 -10.16
N LEU A 106 0.11 1.38 -9.13
CA LEU A 106 -1.00 0.44 -9.03
C LEU A 106 -2.29 1.23 -8.73
N PRO A 107 -3.21 1.31 -9.70
CA PRO A 107 -4.53 1.93 -9.52
C PRO A 107 -5.25 1.38 -8.28
N GLY A 108 -5.86 2.27 -7.50
CA GLY A 108 -6.55 1.89 -6.26
C GLY A 108 -5.65 1.70 -5.04
N ARG A 109 -4.32 1.55 -5.23
CA ARG A 109 -3.38 1.34 -4.12
C ARG A 109 -2.52 2.56 -3.85
N ASN A 110 -1.70 2.97 -4.82
CA ASN A 110 -0.82 4.15 -4.76
C ASN A 110 -1.00 5.10 -5.94
N TYR A 111 -1.85 4.73 -6.90
CA TYR A 111 -2.23 5.56 -8.04
C TYR A 111 -3.77 5.75 -8.06
N PRO A 112 -4.29 6.97 -8.29
CA PRO A 112 -5.73 7.22 -8.33
C PRO A 112 -6.39 6.58 -9.58
N PRO A 113 -7.70 6.28 -9.56
CA PRO A 113 -8.66 6.55 -8.49
C PRO A 113 -8.60 5.52 -7.35
N PHE A 114 -8.80 5.98 -6.11
CA PHE A 114 -8.82 5.11 -4.92
C PHE A 114 -10.21 4.59 -4.55
N HIS A 115 -11.25 5.34 -4.91
CA HIS A 115 -12.65 5.04 -4.62
C HIS A 115 -13.55 5.76 -5.64
N PRO A 116 -14.84 5.41 -5.75
CA PRO A 116 -15.79 6.16 -6.57
C PRO A 116 -15.83 7.64 -6.15
N GLY A 117 -15.77 8.56 -7.13
CA GLY A 117 -15.72 10.00 -6.86
C GLY A 117 -14.39 10.52 -6.30
N CYS A 118 -13.30 9.73 -6.37
CA CYS A 118 -11.97 10.20 -6.02
C CYS A 118 -11.55 11.37 -6.93
N ARG A 119 -11.15 12.48 -6.32
CA ARG A 119 -10.68 13.70 -7.00
C ARG A 119 -9.19 13.96 -6.74
N CYS A 120 -8.43 12.89 -6.47
CA CYS A 120 -6.97 13.00 -6.39
C CYS A 120 -6.36 12.86 -7.78
N THR A 121 -5.35 13.66 -8.04
CA THR A 121 -4.53 13.64 -9.25
C THR A 121 -3.10 13.29 -8.89
N VAL A 122 -2.28 13.08 -9.92
CA VAL A 122 -0.83 12.91 -9.77
C VAL A 122 -0.12 14.05 -10.50
N THR A 123 0.97 14.52 -9.92
CA THR A 123 1.88 15.48 -10.56
C THR A 123 3.22 14.78 -10.77
N PRO A 124 3.79 14.75 -11.99
CA PRO A 124 5.12 14.22 -12.20
C PRO A 124 6.14 15.06 -11.42
N CYS A 125 7.09 14.40 -10.77
CA CYS A 125 8.09 15.07 -9.94
C CYS A 125 9.24 15.63 -10.79
N THR A 126 8.97 16.56 -11.71
CA THR A 126 9.95 17.06 -12.71
C THR A 126 11.06 17.97 -12.16
N GLY A 127 11.13 18.16 -10.84
CA GLY A 127 12.07 19.09 -10.18
C GLY A 127 11.88 19.11 -8.66
N GLU A 128 12.12 20.27 -8.03
CA GLU A 128 11.85 20.46 -6.60
C GLU A 128 10.35 20.37 -6.31
N LEU A 129 10.01 19.74 -5.18
CA LEU A 129 8.64 19.64 -4.70
C LEU A 129 8.42 20.61 -3.53
N PRO A 130 7.27 21.29 -3.47
CA PRO A 130 6.16 21.22 -4.42
C PRO A 130 6.47 21.88 -5.77
N ALA A 131 5.94 21.31 -6.86
CA ALA A 131 6.18 21.80 -8.22
C ALA A 131 5.63 23.21 -8.49
N ALA A 132 4.68 23.67 -7.66
CA ALA A 132 4.13 25.02 -7.71
C ALA A 132 4.14 25.64 -6.30
N PRO A 133 4.45 26.94 -6.17
CA PRO A 133 4.43 27.64 -4.88
C PRO A 133 3.02 27.80 -4.33
N ASP A 134 2.02 27.83 -5.21
CA ASP A 134 0.62 28.03 -4.89
C ASP A 134 -0.24 26.84 -5.31
N ARG A 135 -1.38 26.66 -4.63
CA ARG A 135 -2.34 25.59 -4.87
C ARG A 135 -3.77 26.12 -4.75
N GLN A 136 -4.63 25.65 -5.66
CA GLN A 136 -6.06 25.93 -5.60
C GLN A 136 -6.75 25.10 -4.52
N TYR A 137 -7.72 25.70 -3.83
CA TYR A 137 -8.56 25.04 -2.84
C TYR A 137 -9.99 25.57 -2.90
N ARG A 138 -10.95 24.80 -2.39
CA ARG A 138 -12.32 25.25 -2.20
C ARG A 138 -12.55 25.69 -0.77
N ASP A 139 -13.04 26.90 -0.61
CA ASP A 139 -13.42 27.41 0.70
C ASP A 139 -14.52 26.53 1.33
N PRO A 140 -14.36 26.02 2.55
CA PRO A 140 -15.28 25.06 3.13
C PRO A 140 -16.67 25.65 3.46
N GLN A 141 -16.78 26.97 3.66
CA GLN A 141 -18.06 27.62 3.95
C GLN A 141 -18.83 28.00 2.67
N THR A 142 -18.12 28.64 1.73
CA THR A 142 -18.70 29.25 0.53
C THR A 142 -18.61 28.36 -0.71
N ASN A 143 -17.79 27.30 -0.67
CA ASN A 143 -17.44 26.45 -1.81
C ASN A 143 -16.77 27.18 -2.99
N ALA A 144 -16.39 28.45 -2.79
CA ALA A 144 -15.70 29.26 -3.78
C ALA A 144 -14.29 28.73 -4.02
N LEU A 145 -13.85 28.73 -5.29
CA LEU A 145 -12.48 28.40 -5.65
C LEU A 145 -11.56 29.56 -5.25
N LYS A 146 -10.51 29.26 -4.50
CA LYS A 146 -9.49 30.21 -4.06
C LYS A 146 -8.11 29.64 -4.38
N THR A 147 -7.11 30.52 -4.42
CA THR A 147 -5.70 30.15 -4.54
C THR A 147 -4.97 30.62 -3.29
N GLY A 148 -4.06 29.80 -2.78
CA GLY A 148 -3.20 30.15 -1.65
C GLY A 148 -1.87 29.42 -1.75
N PRO A 149 -0.98 29.57 -0.74
CA PRO A 149 0.30 28.88 -0.74
C PRO A 149 0.10 27.37 -0.75
N TYR A 150 1.09 26.63 -1.28
CA TYR A 150 1.05 25.18 -1.29
C TYR A 150 1.02 24.62 0.14
N LEU A 151 -0.06 23.92 0.45
CA LEU A 151 -0.24 23.19 1.70
C LEU A 151 -0.67 21.75 1.40
N THR A 152 -0.24 20.82 2.25
CA THR A 152 -0.84 19.48 2.27
C THR A 152 -2.27 19.57 2.80
N TYR A 153 -3.10 18.60 2.45
CA TYR A 153 -4.49 18.55 2.91
C TYR A 153 -4.62 18.67 4.43
N ALA A 154 -3.74 18.01 5.19
CA ALA A 154 -3.73 18.09 6.64
C ALA A 154 -3.45 19.52 7.14
N ALA A 155 -2.42 20.18 6.58
CA ALA A 155 -2.05 21.55 6.96
C ALA A 155 -3.14 22.56 6.55
N TRP A 156 -3.68 22.42 5.34
CA TRP A 156 -4.79 23.22 4.86
C TRP A 156 -6.03 23.06 5.76
N ARG A 157 -6.39 21.83 6.11
CA ARG A 157 -7.55 21.53 6.97
C ARG A 157 -7.38 22.16 8.35
N GLN A 158 -6.18 22.11 8.92
CA GLN A 158 -5.87 22.79 10.18
C GLN A 158 -5.96 24.32 10.07
N ALA A 159 -5.46 24.91 8.97
CA ALA A 159 -5.58 26.34 8.73
C ALA A 159 -7.05 26.77 8.65
N MET A 160 -7.90 25.99 7.95
CA MET A 160 -9.33 26.25 7.87
C MET A 160 -10.04 26.11 9.23
N LEU A 161 -9.67 25.11 10.05
CA LEU A 161 -10.18 24.97 11.42
C LEU A 161 -9.80 26.15 12.31
N LYS A 162 -8.58 26.68 12.15
CA LYS A 162 -8.13 27.87 12.89
C LYS A 162 -8.87 29.14 12.45
N GLN A 163 -9.16 29.26 11.15
CA GLN A 163 -9.82 30.43 10.59
C GLN A 163 -11.33 30.47 10.89
N TYR A 164 -12.02 29.33 10.74
CA TYR A 164 -13.48 29.27 10.78
C TYR A 164 -14.04 28.55 12.02
N GLY A 165 -13.18 27.95 12.84
CA GLY A 165 -13.57 27.18 14.01
C GLY A 165 -13.84 25.69 13.73
N PRO A 166 -14.12 24.90 14.78
CA PRO A 166 -14.23 23.44 14.70
C PRO A 166 -15.44 22.93 13.91
N THR A 167 -16.47 23.77 13.70
CA THR A 167 -17.72 23.40 13.03
C THR A 167 -17.68 23.52 11.51
N VAL A 168 -16.57 24.01 10.93
CA VAL A 168 -16.49 24.33 9.50
C VAL A 168 -16.59 23.10 8.58
N PHE A 169 -16.17 21.93 9.06
CA PHE A 169 -16.26 20.65 8.34
C PHE A 169 -17.39 19.76 8.85
N SER A 170 -18.22 20.24 9.79
CA SER A 170 -19.40 19.51 10.21
C SER A 170 -20.36 19.38 9.02
N PRO A 171 -21.02 18.23 8.85
CA PRO A 171 -22.06 18.11 7.85
C PRO A 171 -23.10 19.20 8.16
N LYS A 172 -23.31 20.14 7.22
CA LYS A 172 -24.50 20.98 7.28
C LYS A 172 -25.64 19.98 7.24
N ASN A 173 -26.41 19.85 8.33
CA ASN A 173 -27.67 19.11 8.31
C ASN A 173 -28.33 19.46 6.99
N SER A 174 -28.52 18.44 6.16
CA SER A 174 -29.20 18.52 4.88
C SER A 174 -30.53 19.23 5.14
N GLN A 175 -30.55 20.55 4.92
CA GLN A 175 -31.77 21.31 4.80
C GLN A 175 -32.39 20.80 3.51
N LYS A 176 -33.24 19.79 3.70
CA LYS A 176 -34.15 19.25 2.72
C LYS A 176 -35.39 20.13 2.70
#